data_AF-Q18JA2-F1
#
_entry.id   AF-Q18JA2-F1
#
_cell.length_a   1.000
_cell.length_b   1.000
_cell.length_c   1.000
_cell.angle_alpha   90.00
_cell.angle_beta   90.00
_cell.angle_gamma   90.00
#
_symmetry.space_group_name_H-M   'P 1'
#
loop_
_entity.id
_entity.type
_entity.pdbx_description
1 polymer ?
#
loop_
_entity_poly.entity_id
_entity_poly.type
_entity_poly.pdbx_seq_one_letter_code
_entity_poly.pdbx_strand_id
1 'polypeptide(L)'
;MSVRKKRDEIEATSEEFRTTQREFAGYADDFAADVETKRDVSEYHAAFETFETEIAEAGDAFVQYNDTFDAAVAAVLQDVSQRQDDIAALRAAFERYQDTFDADVSELQDVNHLLMAIEEFQTAITETGAEFDAYAEAFDADVAQIQDIDDLLTAIDSVEDAFDDVEEAFDAYSTAFAVDVDAIHADVAAEKEAFEAVTDAFESYQSEFHTVEVQALIDAVGAFESDIEDFSTEFEVIAEEFATYVETFYGMSDTESDAEIKSESEQTEQVEVHTVGDEGNVSRAEAEFETTSASAESITEDDISTSEDTTENIDIDAESESDTTTDTTELTIDTPDGMVTCRVCGEHYHAITEPHLQTHGMSIQDYRAEYGEDVPLRPDDEIQ
;
A
#
# COMPACT_ATOMS: atom_id res chain seq x y z
N MET A 1 185.24 -16.56 -72.01
CA MET A 1 184.42 -15.74 -71.09
C MET A 1 185.34 -15.16 -70.01
N SER A 2 185.33 -13.84 -69.82
CA SER A 2 186.12 -13.15 -68.79
C SER A 2 185.46 -13.30 -67.42
N VAL A 3 186.26 -13.43 -66.36
CA VAL A 3 185.80 -13.53 -64.95
C VAL A 3 184.88 -12.37 -64.56
N ARG A 4 185.03 -11.18 -65.18
CA ARG A 4 184.10 -10.05 -64.99
C ARG A 4 182.67 -10.37 -65.44
N LYS A 5 182.50 -11.00 -66.61
CA LYS A 5 181.17 -11.36 -67.13
C LYS A 5 180.43 -12.33 -66.20
N LYS A 6 181.13 -13.30 -65.60
CA LYS A 6 180.56 -14.22 -64.62
C LYS A 6 180.19 -13.53 -63.29
N ARG A 7 180.93 -12.50 -62.89
CA ARG A 7 180.60 -11.70 -61.71
C ARG A 7 179.33 -10.88 -61.94
N ASP A 8 179.23 -10.24 -63.10
CA ASP A 8 178.06 -9.44 -63.48
C ASP A 8 176.81 -10.34 -63.64
N GLU A 9 176.96 -11.57 -64.16
CA GLU A 9 175.88 -12.57 -64.23
C GLU A 9 175.42 -13.04 -62.84
N ILE A 10 176.35 -13.30 -61.92
CA ILE A 10 176.01 -13.66 -60.53
C ILE A 10 175.35 -12.49 -59.80
N GLU A 11 175.81 -11.26 -60.04
CA GLU A 11 175.23 -10.04 -59.45
C GLU A 11 173.81 -9.81 -59.98
N ALA A 12 173.59 -9.95 -61.29
CA ALA A 12 172.25 -9.89 -61.90
C ALA A 12 171.34 -11.02 -61.42
N THR A 13 171.83 -12.26 -61.33
CA THR A 13 171.03 -13.40 -60.83
C THR A 13 170.73 -13.26 -59.34
N SER A 14 171.65 -12.67 -58.56
CA SER A 14 171.42 -12.35 -57.15
C SER A 14 170.39 -11.23 -56.98
N GLU A 15 170.32 -10.29 -57.91
CA GLU A 15 169.37 -9.19 -57.89
C GLU A 15 167.98 -9.63 -58.37
N GLU A 16 167.91 -10.48 -59.39
CA GLU A 16 166.69 -11.21 -59.77
C GLU A 16 166.20 -12.07 -58.62
N PHE A 17 167.07 -12.85 -57.95
CA PHE A 17 166.68 -13.67 -56.81
C PHE A 17 166.14 -12.82 -55.65
N ARG A 18 166.76 -11.67 -55.34
CA ARG A 18 166.23 -10.73 -54.32
C ARG A 18 164.91 -10.10 -54.75
N THR A 19 164.71 -9.87 -56.04
CA THR A 19 163.47 -9.33 -56.59
C THR A 19 162.36 -10.37 -56.51
N THR A 20 162.59 -11.60 -56.95
CA THR A 20 161.66 -12.73 -56.78
C THR A 20 161.39 -13.03 -55.31
N GLN A 21 162.40 -12.93 -54.44
CA GLN A 21 162.22 -13.07 -52.99
C GLN A 21 161.33 -11.96 -52.41
N ARG A 22 161.44 -10.73 -52.91
CA ARG A 22 160.59 -9.59 -52.51
C ARG A 22 159.17 -9.73 -53.06
N GLU A 23 159.01 -10.17 -54.30
CA GLU A 23 157.70 -10.48 -54.90
C GLU A 23 157.02 -11.64 -54.18
N PHE A 24 157.77 -12.68 -53.81
CA PHE A 24 157.25 -13.80 -53.03
C PHE A 24 156.87 -13.38 -51.61
N ALA A 25 157.66 -12.52 -50.97
CA ALA A 25 157.29 -11.91 -49.69
C ALA A 25 156.00 -11.07 -49.82
N GLY A 26 155.87 -10.28 -50.89
CA GLY A 26 154.64 -9.55 -51.20
C GLY A 26 153.43 -10.46 -51.40
N TYR A 27 153.58 -11.56 -52.17
CA TYR A 27 152.54 -12.58 -52.31
C TYR A 27 152.20 -13.27 -50.99
N ALA A 28 153.20 -13.53 -50.13
CA ALA A 28 153.00 -14.14 -48.82
C ALA A 28 152.26 -13.19 -47.87
N ASP A 29 152.56 -11.90 -47.92
CA ASP A 29 151.88 -10.85 -47.14
C ASP A 29 150.45 -10.64 -47.66
N ASP A 30 150.23 -10.57 -48.98
CA ASP A 30 148.90 -10.47 -49.60
C ASP A 30 148.06 -11.72 -49.31
N PHE A 31 148.66 -12.91 -49.37
CA PHE A 31 147.99 -14.16 -49.01
C PHE A 31 147.67 -14.22 -47.52
N ALA A 32 148.55 -13.74 -46.64
CA ALA A 32 148.26 -13.65 -45.21
C ALA A 32 147.10 -12.69 -44.93
N ALA A 33 147.07 -11.53 -45.61
CA ALA A 33 145.99 -10.55 -45.51
C ALA A 33 144.65 -11.08 -46.07
N ASP A 34 144.67 -11.81 -47.20
CA ASP A 34 143.47 -12.47 -47.75
C ASP A 34 142.99 -13.58 -46.82
N VAL A 35 143.88 -14.42 -46.28
CA VAL A 35 143.52 -15.44 -45.29
C VAL A 35 142.95 -14.81 -44.02
N GLU A 36 143.49 -13.69 -43.54
CA GLU A 36 142.96 -12.99 -42.37
C GLU A 36 141.56 -12.42 -42.66
N THR A 37 141.35 -11.82 -43.84
CA THR A 37 140.05 -11.32 -44.30
C THR A 37 139.02 -12.45 -44.51
N LYS A 38 139.44 -13.60 -45.05
CA LYS A 38 138.56 -14.77 -45.27
C LYS A 38 138.30 -15.55 -43.99
N ARG A 39 139.24 -15.51 -43.03
CA ARG A 39 139.08 -16.08 -41.69
C ARG A 39 138.26 -15.18 -40.78
N ASP A 40 138.18 -13.88 -41.10
CA ASP A 40 137.25 -12.96 -40.47
C ASP A 40 135.81 -13.30 -40.90
N VAL A 41 135.22 -14.21 -40.13
CA VAL A 41 133.81 -14.62 -40.24
C VAL A 41 132.92 -13.82 -39.28
N SER A 42 133.42 -12.72 -38.71
CA SER A 42 132.66 -11.90 -37.76
C SER A 42 131.38 -11.34 -38.36
N GLU A 43 131.40 -10.96 -39.65
CA GLU A 43 130.21 -10.49 -40.38
C GLU A 43 129.15 -11.60 -40.51
N TYR A 44 129.55 -12.84 -40.79
CA TYR A 44 128.63 -13.99 -40.85
C TYR A 44 128.09 -14.35 -39.47
N HIS A 45 128.90 -14.25 -38.42
CA HIS A 45 128.45 -14.43 -37.04
C HIS A 45 127.43 -13.36 -36.65
N ALA A 46 127.69 -12.09 -36.93
CA ALA A 46 126.75 -11.00 -36.67
C ALA A 46 125.45 -11.15 -37.46
N ALA A 47 125.53 -11.56 -38.73
CA ALA A 47 124.36 -11.86 -39.55
C ALA A 47 123.56 -13.05 -39.00
N PHE A 48 124.24 -14.08 -38.49
CA PHE A 48 123.59 -15.23 -37.87
C PHE A 48 122.92 -14.88 -36.54
N GLU A 49 123.58 -14.10 -35.67
CA GLU A 49 122.98 -13.59 -34.42
C GLU A 49 121.75 -12.70 -34.71
N THR A 50 121.82 -11.89 -35.78
CA THR A 50 120.68 -11.09 -36.25
C THR A 50 119.54 -12.00 -36.70
N PHE A 51 119.83 -13.02 -37.52
CA PHE A 51 118.84 -13.98 -37.98
C PHE A 51 118.22 -14.81 -36.84
N GLU A 52 119.01 -15.24 -35.86
CA GLU A 52 118.50 -15.90 -34.65
C GLU A 52 117.57 -14.99 -33.85
N THR A 53 117.91 -13.70 -33.76
CA THR A 53 117.06 -12.68 -33.12
C THR A 53 115.75 -12.49 -33.90
N GLU A 54 115.80 -12.36 -35.24
CA GLU A 54 114.62 -12.25 -36.09
C GLU A 54 113.71 -13.49 -35.99
N ILE A 55 114.28 -14.70 -35.92
CA ILE A 55 113.52 -15.93 -35.69
C ILE A 55 112.85 -15.92 -34.32
N ALA A 56 113.56 -15.50 -33.26
CA ALA A 56 113.01 -15.42 -31.92
C ALA A 56 111.85 -14.41 -31.87
N GLU A 57 112.04 -13.21 -32.45
CA GLU A 57 111.01 -12.17 -32.53
C GLU A 57 109.79 -12.63 -33.35
N ALA A 58 110.00 -13.32 -34.47
CA ALA A 58 108.92 -13.91 -35.26
C ALA A 58 108.18 -15.02 -34.50
N GLY A 59 108.91 -15.83 -33.71
CA GLY A 59 108.35 -16.83 -32.81
C GLY A 59 107.47 -16.20 -31.74
N ASP A 60 107.97 -15.16 -31.07
CA ASP A 60 107.22 -14.41 -30.05
C ASP A 60 105.97 -13.74 -30.63
N ALA A 61 106.08 -13.14 -31.83
CA ALA A 61 104.93 -12.56 -32.54
C ALA A 61 103.87 -13.61 -32.90
N PHE A 62 104.28 -14.83 -33.28
CA PHE A 62 103.35 -15.92 -33.57
C PHE A 62 102.65 -16.42 -32.31
N VAL A 63 103.36 -16.54 -31.19
CA VAL A 63 102.76 -16.88 -29.89
C VAL A 63 101.77 -15.81 -29.46
N GLN A 64 102.13 -14.52 -29.55
CA GLN A 64 101.23 -13.41 -29.22
C GLN A 64 99.98 -13.39 -30.11
N TYR A 65 100.13 -13.66 -31.41
CA TYR A 65 98.99 -13.81 -32.32
C TYR A 65 98.10 -14.98 -31.91
N ASN A 66 98.70 -16.13 -31.56
CA ASN A 66 97.96 -17.32 -31.13
C ASN A 66 97.18 -17.05 -29.83
N ASP A 67 97.78 -16.40 -28.84
CA ASP A 67 97.11 -15.99 -27.59
C ASP A 67 95.94 -15.04 -27.88
N THR A 68 96.14 -14.06 -28.77
CA THR A 68 95.09 -13.12 -29.17
C THR A 68 93.96 -13.81 -29.92
N PHE A 69 94.30 -14.76 -30.79
CA PHE A 69 93.34 -15.56 -31.54
C PHE A 69 92.52 -16.46 -30.61
N ASP A 70 93.16 -17.15 -29.68
CA ASP A 70 92.48 -18.01 -28.70
C ASP A 70 91.56 -17.20 -27.79
N ALA A 71 92.00 -16.02 -27.35
CA ALA A 71 91.14 -15.10 -26.60
C ALA A 71 89.92 -14.63 -27.43
N ALA A 72 90.11 -14.32 -28.71
CA ALA A 72 89.02 -13.93 -29.60
C ALA A 72 88.05 -15.08 -29.87
N VAL A 73 88.55 -16.31 -30.05
CA VAL A 73 87.72 -17.51 -30.22
C VAL A 73 86.94 -17.80 -28.94
N ALA A 74 87.57 -17.71 -27.77
CA ALA A 74 86.89 -17.88 -26.48
C ALA A 74 85.76 -16.84 -26.30
N ALA A 75 86.01 -15.58 -26.67
CA ALA A 75 84.99 -14.53 -26.63
C ALA A 75 83.83 -14.79 -27.58
N VAL A 76 84.08 -15.29 -28.80
CA VAL A 76 83.02 -15.67 -29.76
C VAL A 76 82.22 -16.85 -29.24
N LEU A 77 82.87 -17.88 -28.68
CA LEU A 77 82.17 -19.02 -28.10
C LEU A 77 81.29 -18.61 -26.91
N GLN A 78 81.76 -17.66 -26.11
CA GLN A 78 80.97 -17.07 -25.03
C GLN A 78 79.77 -16.29 -25.56
N ASP A 79 79.93 -15.45 -26.59
CA ASP A 79 78.82 -14.71 -27.22
C ASP A 79 77.79 -15.66 -27.83
N VAL A 80 78.23 -16.73 -28.49
CA VAL A 80 77.34 -17.76 -29.06
C VAL A 80 76.55 -18.46 -27.96
N SER A 81 77.19 -18.82 -26.84
CA SER A 81 76.50 -19.42 -25.69
C SER A 81 75.45 -18.46 -25.14
N GLN A 82 75.81 -17.18 -24.95
CA GLN A 82 74.89 -16.17 -24.44
C GLN A 82 73.68 -16.00 -25.37
N ARG A 83 73.90 -15.93 -26.69
CA ARG A 83 72.80 -15.84 -27.68
C ARG A 83 71.90 -17.07 -27.67
N GLN A 84 72.44 -18.26 -27.42
CA GLN A 84 71.63 -19.48 -27.29
C GLN A 84 70.74 -19.41 -26.05
N ASP A 85 71.28 -18.93 -24.93
CA ASP A 85 70.52 -18.71 -23.69
C ASP A 85 69.43 -17.65 -23.89
N ASP A 86 69.74 -16.54 -24.57
CA ASP A 86 68.79 -15.48 -24.90
C ASP A 86 67.66 -15.98 -25.80
N ILE A 87 67.97 -16.80 -26.81
CA ILE A 87 66.96 -17.42 -27.69
C ILE A 87 66.08 -18.39 -26.90
N ALA A 88 66.66 -19.19 -26.01
CA ALA A 88 65.91 -20.11 -25.15
C ALA A 88 64.98 -19.34 -24.19
N ALA A 89 65.47 -18.25 -23.60
CA ALA A 89 64.67 -17.38 -22.74
C ALA A 89 63.52 -16.71 -23.50
N LEU A 90 63.77 -16.22 -24.72
CA LEU A 90 62.75 -15.64 -25.59
C LEU A 90 61.67 -16.66 -25.95
N ARG A 91 62.08 -17.89 -26.30
CA ARG A 91 61.15 -18.98 -26.61
C ARG A 91 60.26 -19.31 -25.41
N ALA A 92 60.83 -19.44 -24.22
CA ALA A 92 60.07 -19.69 -23.00
C ALA A 92 59.11 -18.53 -22.67
N ALA A 93 59.46 -17.28 -23.02
CA ALA A 93 58.56 -16.15 -22.87
C ALA A 93 57.38 -16.21 -23.85
N PHE A 94 57.62 -16.59 -25.11
CA PHE A 94 56.55 -16.80 -26.09
C PHE A 94 55.61 -17.94 -25.72
N GLU A 95 56.15 -19.07 -25.23
CA GLU A 95 55.34 -20.20 -24.77
C GLU A 95 54.44 -19.78 -23.61
N ARG A 96 54.95 -19.04 -22.62
CA ARG A 96 54.10 -18.48 -21.54
C ARG A 96 53.04 -17.51 -22.05
N TYR A 97 53.40 -16.62 -22.99
CA TYR A 97 52.43 -15.71 -23.59
C TYR A 97 51.32 -16.46 -24.33
N GLN A 98 51.68 -17.52 -25.07
CA GLN A 98 50.73 -18.36 -25.75
C GLN A 98 49.79 -19.06 -24.75
N ASP A 99 50.32 -19.64 -23.66
CA ASP A 99 49.50 -20.27 -22.63
C ASP A 99 48.51 -19.28 -22.00
N THR A 100 48.96 -18.04 -21.70
CA THR A 100 48.08 -16.97 -21.20
C THR A 100 47.02 -16.60 -22.24
N PHE A 101 47.41 -16.42 -23.50
CA PHE A 101 46.47 -16.09 -24.57
C PHE A 101 45.43 -17.18 -24.78
N ASP A 102 45.82 -18.45 -24.76
CA ASP A 102 44.90 -19.58 -24.92
C ASP A 102 43.93 -19.67 -23.72
N ALA A 103 44.39 -19.37 -22.50
CA ALA A 103 43.54 -19.28 -21.32
C ALA A 103 42.55 -18.11 -21.42
N ASP A 104 43.01 -16.90 -21.76
CA ASP A 104 42.18 -15.71 -21.91
C ASP A 104 41.12 -15.90 -23.01
N VAL A 105 41.51 -16.51 -24.15
CA VAL A 105 40.58 -16.83 -25.23
C VAL A 105 39.56 -17.88 -24.78
N SER A 106 39.97 -18.91 -24.03
CA SER A 106 39.04 -19.90 -23.50
C SER A 106 38.04 -19.29 -22.51
N GLU A 107 38.48 -18.35 -21.67
CA GLU A 107 37.62 -17.61 -20.74
C GLU A 107 36.63 -16.72 -21.49
N LEU A 108 37.09 -15.97 -22.49
CA LEU A 108 36.23 -15.13 -23.33
C LEU A 108 35.27 -15.94 -24.22
N GLN A 109 35.66 -17.15 -24.62
CA GLN A 109 34.80 -18.09 -25.36
C GLN A 109 33.83 -18.84 -24.45
N ASP A 110 33.99 -18.78 -23.12
CA ASP A 110 33.03 -19.34 -22.18
C ASP A 110 31.81 -18.42 -22.06
N VAL A 111 31.00 -18.42 -23.12
CA VAL A 111 29.73 -17.70 -23.20
C VAL A 111 28.63 -18.44 -22.41
N ASN A 112 28.95 -19.58 -21.77
CA ASN A 112 27.96 -20.40 -21.07
C ASN A 112 27.31 -19.64 -19.92
N HIS A 113 28.06 -18.82 -19.19
CA HIS A 113 27.50 -17.96 -18.15
C HIS A 113 26.49 -16.95 -18.72
N LEU A 114 26.80 -16.33 -19.87
CA LEU A 114 25.88 -15.40 -20.51
C LEU A 114 24.64 -16.12 -21.06
N LEU A 115 24.80 -17.32 -21.63
CA LEU A 115 23.68 -18.12 -22.11
C LEU A 115 22.76 -18.57 -20.97
N MET A 116 23.32 -19.01 -19.84
CA MET A 116 22.55 -19.33 -18.63
C MET A 116 21.79 -18.09 -18.10
N ALA A 117 22.45 -16.93 -18.03
CA ALA A 117 21.81 -15.69 -17.62
C ALA A 117 20.67 -15.26 -18.57
N ILE A 118 20.84 -15.47 -19.89
CA ILE A 118 19.78 -15.22 -20.88
C ILE A 118 18.60 -16.18 -20.68
N GLU A 119 18.85 -17.46 -20.42
CA GLU A 119 17.81 -18.46 -20.17
C GLU A 119 17.03 -18.15 -18.88
N GLU A 120 17.73 -17.77 -17.81
CA GLU A 120 17.12 -17.31 -16.55
C GLU A 120 16.25 -16.07 -16.77
N PHE A 121 16.77 -15.08 -17.52
CA PHE A 121 16.00 -13.87 -17.86
C PHE A 121 14.77 -14.17 -18.72
N GLN A 122 14.86 -15.09 -19.69
CA GLN A 122 13.71 -15.52 -20.51
C GLN A 122 12.66 -16.25 -19.68
N THR A 123 13.09 -17.06 -18.72
CA THR A 123 12.21 -17.74 -17.77
C THR A 123 11.46 -16.72 -16.92
N ALA A 124 12.17 -15.73 -16.35
CA ALA A 124 11.57 -14.66 -15.58
C ALA A 124 10.54 -13.84 -16.38
N ILE A 125 10.85 -13.46 -17.63
CA ILE A 125 9.89 -12.77 -18.51
C ILE A 125 8.63 -13.61 -18.73
N THR A 126 8.78 -14.92 -18.94
CA THR A 126 7.65 -15.81 -19.21
C THR A 126 6.76 -15.96 -17.97
N GLU A 127 7.36 -16.08 -16.80
CA GLU A 127 6.65 -16.18 -15.51
C GLU A 127 5.89 -14.88 -15.21
N THR A 128 6.55 -13.72 -15.31
CA THR A 128 5.90 -12.42 -15.15
C THR A 128 4.77 -12.22 -16.17
N GLY A 129 4.95 -12.66 -17.42
CA GLY A 129 3.89 -12.62 -18.44
C GLY A 129 2.66 -13.43 -18.04
N ALA A 130 2.84 -14.64 -17.51
CA ALA A 130 1.76 -15.49 -17.05
C ALA A 130 1.01 -14.91 -15.84
N GLU A 131 1.72 -14.24 -14.92
CA GLU A 131 1.09 -13.50 -13.82
C GLU A 131 0.21 -12.35 -14.32
N PHE A 132 0.69 -11.56 -15.28
CA PHE A 132 -0.10 -10.48 -15.88
C PHE A 132 -1.35 -11.00 -16.59
N ASP A 133 -1.24 -12.11 -17.33
CA ASP A 133 -2.39 -12.74 -17.99
C ASP A 133 -3.42 -13.22 -16.95
N ALA A 134 -2.97 -13.82 -15.84
CA ALA A 134 -3.87 -14.23 -14.76
C ALA A 134 -4.56 -13.03 -14.09
N TYR A 135 -3.85 -11.93 -13.86
CA TYR A 135 -4.45 -10.69 -13.35
C TYR A 135 -5.46 -10.09 -14.33
N ALA A 136 -5.18 -10.13 -15.63
CA ALA A 136 -6.11 -9.65 -16.66
C ALA A 136 -7.39 -10.49 -16.70
N GLU A 137 -7.28 -11.83 -16.63
CA GLU A 137 -8.43 -12.73 -16.57
C GLU A 137 -9.26 -12.51 -15.30
N ALA A 138 -8.62 -12.33 -14.15
CA ALA A 138 -9.32 -12.02 -12.89
C ALA A 138 -10.04 -10.67 -12.97
N PHE A 139 -9.39 -9.64 -13.51
CA PHE A 139 -10.00 -8.34 -13.71
C PHE A 139 -11.21 -8.40 -14.65
N ASP A 140 -11.12 -9.13 -15.77
CA ASP A 140 -12.23 -9.31 -16.70
C ASP A 140 -13.41 -10.03 -16.03
N ALA A 141 -13.14 -11.01 -15.16
CA ALA A 141 -14.16 -11.70 -14.38
C ALA A 141 -14.84 -10.77 -13.36
N ASP A 142 -14.07 -9.97 -12.63
CA ASP A 142 -14.59 -9.00 -11.66
C ASP A 142 -15.44 -7.93 -12.37
N VAL A 143 -14.98 -7.43 -13.53
CA VAL A 143 -15.75 -6.48 -14.33
C VAL A 143 -17.04 -7.10 -14.83
N ALA A 144 -17.03 -8.36 -15.27
CA ALA A 144 -18.23 -9.07 -15.68
C ALA A 144 -19.21 -9.23 -14.51
N GLN A 145 -18.72 -9.56 -13.31
CA GLN A 145 -19.53 -9.66 -12.10
C GLN A 145 -20.15 -8.32 -11.70
N ILE A 146 -19.40 -7.22 -11.78
CA ILE A 146 -19.92 -5.87 -11.46
C ILE A 146 -20.91 -5.39 -12.52
N GLN A 147 -20.71 -5.77 -13.78
CA GLN A 147 -21.65 -5.46 -14.87
C GLN A 147 -22.93 -6.29 -14.81
N ASP A 148 -22.88 -7.45 -14.18
CA ASP A 148 -24.05 -8.28 -13.91
C ASP A 148 -24.92 -7.64 -12.81
N ILE A 149 -25.78 -6.73 -13.25
CA ILE A 149 -26.74 -6.02 -12.40
C ILE A 149 -28.12 -6.68 -12.38
N ASP A 150 -28.27 -7.89 -12.94
CA ASP A 150 -29.56 -8.56 -13.08
C ASP A 150 -30.19 -8.86 -11.71
N ASP A 151 -29.37 -9.22 -10.71
CA ASP A 151 -29.82 -9.41 -9.32
C ASP A 151 -30.32 -8.10 -8.69
N LEU A 152 -29.64 -6.98 -8.96
CA LEU A 152 -30.06 -5.67 -8.47
C LEU A 152 -31.36 -5.22 -9.14
N LEU A 153 -31.49 -5.42 -10.44
CA LEU A 153 -32.72 -5.13 -11.18
C LEU A 153 -33.87 -6.00 -10.67
N THR A 154 -33.64 -7.29 -10.44
CA THR A 154 -34.63 -8.20 -9.84
C THR A 154 -35.05 -7.75 -8.44
N ALA A 155 -34.12 -7.27 -7.63
CA ALA A 155 -34.42 -6.73 -6.31
C ALA A 155 -35.24 -5.43 -6.37
N ILE A 156 -34.95 -4.55 -7.35
CA ILE A 156 -35.74 -3.33 -7.61
C ILE A 156 -37.16 -3.71 -8.02
N ASP A 157 -37.32 -4.60 -9.00
CA ASP A 157 -38.63 -5.08 -9.46
C ASP A 157 -39.44 -5.67 -8.29
N SER A 158 -38.81 -6.47 -7.43
CA SER A 158 -39.47 -7.04 -6.25
C SER A 158 -39.92 -5.97 -5.23
N VAL A 159 -39.22 -4.85 -5.13
CA VAL A 159 -39.61 -3.74 -4.25
C VAL A 159 -40.75 -2.94 -4.89
N GLU A 160 -40.72 -2.73 -6.20
CA GLU A 160 -41.81 -2.11 -6.95
C GLU A 160 -43.11 -2.91 -6.79
N ASP A 161 -43.07 -4.23 -6.99
CA ASP A 161 -44.20 -5.13 -6.75
C ASP A 161 -44.75 -5.01 -5.32
N ALA A 162 -43.87 -4.92 -4.32
CA ALA A 162 -44.28 -4.75 -2.93
C ALA A 162 -44.95 -3.40 -2.65
N PHE A 163 -44.55 -2.33 -3.34
CA PHE A 163 -45.22 -1.04 -3.25
C PHE A 163 -46.60 -1.07 -3.90
N ASP A 164 -46.73 -1.72 -5.06
CA ASP A 164 -48.01 -1.91 -5.75
C ASP A 164 -49.00 -2.70 -4.87
N ASP A 165 -48.56 -3.78 -4.22
CA ASP A 165 -49.36 -4.56 -3.28
C ASP A 165 -49.86 -3.71 -2.09
N VAL A 166 -49.00 -2.83 -1.56
CA VAL A 166 -49.36 -1.92 -0.46
C VAL A 166 -50.36 -0.87 -0.92
N GLU A 167 -50.21 -0.33 -2.12
CA GLU A 167 -51.16 0.61 -2.72
C GLU A 167 -52.54 -0.04 -2.88
N GLU A 168 -52.61 -1.26 -3.43
CA GLU A 168 -53.87 -2.01 -3.57
C GLU A 168 -54.53 -2.26 -2.20
N ALA A 169 -53.74 -2.65 -1.19
CA ALA A 169 -54.25 -2.85 0.17
C ALA A 169 -54.80 -1.55 0.79
N PHE A 170 -54.14 -0.41 0.56
CA PHE A 170 -54.58 0.89 1.05
C PHE A 170 -55.87 1.35 0.34
N ASP A 171 -55.97 1.16 -0.97
CA ASP A 171 -57.16 1.46 -1.76
C ASP A 171 -58.35 0.60 -1.32
N ALA A 172 -58.13 -0.69 -1.06
CA ALA A 172 -59.13 -1.60 -0.52
C ALA A 172 -59.62 -1.15 0.88
N TYR A 173 -58.69 -0.79 1.77
CA TYR A 173 -59.01 -0.26 3.09
C TYR A 173 -59.80 1.05 3.02
N SER A 174 -59.33 2.01 2.21
CA SER A 174 -59.99 3.29 1.96
C SER A 174 -61.44 3.11 1.49
N THR A 175 -61.65 2.19 0.56
CA THR A 175 -62.99 1.85 0.04
C THR A 175 -63.88 1.25 1.13
N ALA A 176 -63.37 0.30 1.91
CA ALA A 176 -64.11 -0.31 3.01
C ALA A 176 -64.47 0.74 4.09
N PHE A 177 -63.52 1.58 4.47
CA PHE A 177 -63.72 2.65 5.43
C PHE A 177 -64.79 3.64 4.97
N ALA A 178 -64.80 4.02 3.68
CA ALA A 178 -65.84 4.89 3.13
C ALA A 178 -67.24 4.25 3.24
N VAL A 179 -67.36 2.95 2.95
CA VAL A 179 -68.62 2.20 3.12
C VAL A 179 -69.08 2.18 4.58
N ASP A 180 -68.15 1.93 5.51
CA ASP A 180 -68.47 1.93 6.95
C ASP A 180 -68.93 3.31 7.43
N VAL A 181 -68.29 4.39 6.98
CA VAL A 181 -68.70 5.76 7.29
C VAL A 181 -70.09 6.07 6.73
N ASP A 182 -70.38 5.65 5.49
CA ASP A 182 -71.71 5.81 4.89
C ASP A 182 -72.78 5.00 5.65
N ALA A 183 -72.45 3.79 6.11
CA ALA A 183 -73.33 2.98 6.95
C ALA A 183 -73.62 3.67 8.30
N ILE A 184 -72.59 4.19 8.97
CA ILE A 184 -72.76 4.97 10.22
C ILE A 184 -73.65 6.19 9.97
N HIS A 185 -73.45 6.92 8.87
CA HIS A 185 -74.31 8.06 8.54
C HIS A 185 -75.76 7.64 8.29
N ALA A 186 -75.99 6.52 7.63
CA ALA A 186 -77.33 5.97 7.41
C ALA A 186 -77.99 5.56 8.73
N ASP A 187 -77.26 4.88 9.63
CA ASP A 187 -77.75 4.48 10.94
C ASP A 187 -78.08 5.70 11.81
N VAL A 188 -77.21 6.72 11.82
CA VAL A 188 -77.46 7.99 12.54
C VAL A 188 -78.68 8.71 11.98
N ALA A 189 -78.88 8.71 10.66
CA ALA A 189 -80.07 9.29 10.03
C ALA A 189 -81.35 8.54 10.43
N ALA A 190 -81.32 7.20 10.40
CA ALA A 190 -82.44 6.37 10.83
C ALA A 190 -82.78 6.56 12.31
N GLU A 191 -81.76 6.63 13.18
CA GLU A 191 -81.94 6.88 14.61
C GLU A 191 -82.55 8.28 14.84
N LYS A 192 -82.11 9.28 14.08
CA LYS A 192 -82.69 10.63 14.14
C LYS A 192 -84.17 10.63 13.72
N GLU A 193 -84.52 9.94 12.64
CA GLU A 193 -85.92 9.78 12.21
C GLU A 193 -86.76 9.03 13.27
N ALA A 194 -86.19 8.01 13.92
CA ALA A 194 -86.85 7.30 15.01
C ALA A 194 -87.08 8.21 16.23
N PHE A 195 -86.11 9.03 16.62
CA PHE A 195 -86.26 10.04 17.67
C PHE A 195 -87.30 11.10 17.33
N GLU A 196 -87.34 11.57 16.08
CA GLU A 196 -88.38 12.48 15.60
C GLU A 196 -89.76 11.82 15.73
N ALA A 197 -89.92 10.56 15.32
CA ALA A 197 -91.18 9.82 15.47
C ALA A 197 -91.60 9.61 16.93
N VAL A 198 -90.65 9.33 17.83
CA VAL A 198 -90.92 9.24 19.28
C VAL A 198 -91.34 10.60 19.85
N THR A 199 -90.71 11.69 19.37
CA THR A 199 -91.06 13.06 19.76
C THR A 199 -92.48 13.39 19.33
N ASP A 200 -92.83 13.14 18.07
CA ASP A 200 -94.19 13.33 17.54
C ASP A 200 -95.23 12.49 18.31
N ALA A 201 -94.91 11.23 18.65
CA ALA A 201 -95.78 10.37 19.44
C ALA A 201 -95.97 10.91 20.86
N PHE A 202 -94.91 11.43 21.48
CA PHE A 202 -94.99 12.06 22.80
C PHE A 202 -95.81 13.35 22.77
N GLU A 203 -95.64 14.19 21.75
CA GLU A 203 -96.46 15.40 21.55
C GLU A 203 -97.94 15.04 21.33
N SER A 204 -98.23 13.99 20.54
CA SER A 204 -99.59 13.48 20.36
C SER A 204 -100.19 12.97 21.67
N TYR A 205 -99.45 12.16 22.43
CA TYR A 205 -99.88 11.66 23.74
C TYR A 205 -100.11 12.83 24.71
N GLN A 206 -99.19 13.78 24.77
CA GLN A 206 -99.31 14.97 25.62
C GLN A 206 -100.57 15.76 25.27
N SER A 207 -100.84 15.95 23.97
CA SER A 207 -102.04 16.65 23.50
C SER A 207 -103.32 15.89 23.87
N GLU A 208 -103.38 14.58 23.64
CA GLU A 208 -104.53 13.74 23.98
C GLU A 208 -104.79 13.75 25.49
N PHE A 209 -103.77 13.46 26.29
CA PHE A 209 -103.87 13.43 27.74
C PHE A 209 -104.28 14.79 28.31
N HIS A 210 -103.57 15.87 27.97
CA HIS A 210 -103.83 17.17 28.60
C HIS A 210 -105.02 17.92 28.00
N THR A 211 -105.29 17.79 26.70
CA THR A 211 -106.31 18.58 26.00
C THR A 211 -107.64 17.85 25.94
N VAL A 212 -107.64 16.52 25.87
CA VAL A 212 -108.86 15.72 25.75
C VAL A 212 -109.22 15.11 27.09
N GLU A 213 -108.35 14.25 27.65
CA GLU A 213 -108.70 13.46 28.84
C GLU A 213 -108.78 14.29 30.11
N VAL A 214 -107.76 15.10 30.39
CA VAL A 214 -107.73 16.00 31.56
C VAL A 214 -108.83 17.06 31.43
N GLN A 215 -109.07 17.60 30.24
CA GLN A 215 -110.18 18.55 30.04
C GLN A 215 -111.54 17.87 30.26
N ALA A 216 -111.74 16.64 29.77
CA ALA A 216 -112.96 15.89 30.02
C ALA A 216 -113.15 15.58 31.52
N LEU A 217 -112.07 15.30 32.25
CA LEU A 217 -112.12 15.14 33.71
C LEU A 217 -112.48 16.46 34.40
N ILE A 218 -111.88 17.59 34.00
CA ILE A 218 -112.22 18.93 34.51
C ILE A 218 -113.69 19.24 34.23
N ASP A 219 -114.19 18.97 33.03
CA ASP A 219 -115.58 19.18 32.64
C ASP A 219 -116.52 18.28 33.45
N ALA A 220 -116.14 17.01 33.70
CA ALA A 220 -116.90 16.10 34.54
C ALA A 220 -116.92 16.53 36.01
N VAL A 221 -115.81 17.04 36.54
CA VAL A 221 -115.76 17.63 37.87
C VAL A 221 -116.64 18.88 37.94
N GLY A 222 -116.58 19.77 36.94
CA GLY A 222 -117.45 20.94 36.87
C GLY A 222 -118.93 20.57 36.76
N ALA A 223 -119.28 19.51 36.02
CA ALA A 223 -120.64 18.98 35.97
C ALA A 223 -121.08 18.40 37.31
N PHE A 224 -120.21 17.64 38.00
CA PHE A 224 -120.49 17.11 39.33
C PHE A 224 -120.63 18.22 40.39
N GLU A 225 -119.82 19.28 40.31
CA GLU A 225 -119.98 20.48 41.15
C GLU A 225 -121.32 21.15 40.88
N SER A 226 -121.73 21.28 39.61
CA SER A 226 -123.06 21.78 39.24
C SER A 226 -124.18 20.87 39.78
N ASP A 227 -124.03 19.55 39.70
CA ASP A 227 -124.99 18.59 40.26
C ASP A 227 -125.09 18.72 41.79
N ILE A 228 -123.97 18.98 42.47
CA ILE A 228 -123.96 19.28 43.93
C ILE A 228 -124.66 20.61 44.22
N GLU A 229 -124.43 21.65 43.43
CA GLU A 229 -125.11 22.94 43.58
C GLU A 229 -126.62 22.80 43.34
N ASP A 230 -127.01 22.06 42.31
CA ASP A 230 -128.41 21.75 42.00
C ASP A 230 -129.03 20.91 43.13
N PHE A 231 -128.35 19.88 43.62
CA PHE A 231 -128.79 19.07 44.76
C PHE A 231 -128.88 19.90 46.04
N SER A 232 -127.93 20.81 46.28
CA SER A 232 -127.98 21.73 47.43
C SER A 232 -129.16 22.67 47.31
N THR A 233 -129.45 23.17 46.11
CA THR A 233 -130.61 24.02 45.84
C THR A 233 -131.92 23.23 46.02
N GLU A 234 -131.99 22.00 45.51
CA GLU A 234 -133.13 21.11 45.70
C GLU A 234 -133.31 20.74 47.18
N PHE A 235 -132.22 20.51 47.91
CA PHE A 235 -132.25 20.28 49.35
C PHE A 235 -132.69 21.54 50.11
N GLU A 236 -132.25 22.74 49.72
CA GLU A 236 -132.73 24.01 50.28
C GLU A 236 -134.23 24.18 50.03
N VAL A 237 -134.71 23.89 48.82
CA VAL A 237 -136.14 23.92 48.48
C VAL A 237 -136.92 22.89 49.30
N ILE A 238 -136.44 21.65 49.40
CA ILE A 238 -137.07 20.60 50.23
C ILE A 238 -137.01 20.97 51.71
N ALA A 239 -135.93 21.59 52.18
CA ALA A 239 -135.79 22.06 53.55
C ALA A 239 -136.73 23.24 53.83
N GLU A 240 -136.94 24.12 52.87
CA GLU A 240 -137.90 25.23 52.95
C GLU A 240 -139.34 24.71 52.88
N GLU A 241 -139.64 23.72 52.04
CA GLU A 241 -140.92 23.00 52.01
C GLU A 241 -141.16 22.19 53.28
N PHE A 242 -140.13 21.57 53.86
CA PHE A 242 -140.20 20.85 55.12
C PHE A 242 -140.36 21.80 56.29
N ALA A 243 -139.65 22.93 56.31
CA ALA A 243 -139.83 24.00 57.28
C ALA A 243 -141.27 24.55 57.19
N THR A 244 -141.77 24.79 55.98
CA THR A 244 -143.16 25.19 55.73
C THR A 244 -144.15 24.11 56.18
N TYR A 245 -143.88 22.83 55.92
CA TYR A 245 -144.70 21.70 56.37
C TYR A 245 -144.70 21.57 57.89
N VAL A 246 -143.55 21.70 58.55
CA VAL A 246 -143.41 21.71 60.02
C VAL A 246 -144.15 22.92 60.61
N GLU A 247 -144.02 24.09 60.00
CA GLU A 247 -144.75 25.30 60.40
C GLU A 247 -146.27 25.13 60.25
N THR A 248 -146.73 24.55 59.14
CA THR A 248 -148.15 24.32 58.84
C THR A 248 -148.76 23.18 59.67
N PHE A 249 -147.99 22.13 59.97
CA PHE A 249 -148.47 20.93 60.68
C PHE A 249 -148.37 21.07 62.20
N TYR A 250 -147.36 21.75 62.73
CA TYR A 250 -147.14 21.86 64.17
C TYR A 250 -147.47 23.23 64.78
N GLY A 251 -147.77 24.27 64.00
CA GLY A 251 -148.33 25.52 64.53
C GLY A 251 -147.58 26.06 65.75
N MET A 252 -146.25 25.94 65.76
CA MET A 252 -145.40 26.43 66.84
C MET A 252 -144.84 27.79 66.43
N SER A 253 -145.40 28.83 67.03
CA SER A 253 -144.73 30.12 67.18
C SER A 253 -143.60 30.03 68.20
N ASP A 254 -142.46 30.60 67.81
CA ASP A 254 -141.45 31.23 68.64
C ASP A 254 -140.39 30.40 69.41
N THR A 255 -139.22 31.04 69.45
CA THR A 255 -138.15 31.04 70.47
C THR A 255 -137.00 30.04 70.38
N GLU A 256 -135.82 30.63 70.13
CA GLU A 256 -134.48 30.30 70.65
C GLU A 256 -134.39 29.09 71.59
N SER A 257 -133.51 28.14 71.24
CA SER A 257 -132.83 27.31 72.21
C SER A 257 -131.55 26.75 71.60
N ASP A 258 -130.43 27.21 72.14
CA ASP A 258 -129.17 26.48 72.22
C ASP A 258 -129.40 24.96 72.39
N ALA A 259 -128.68 24.18 71.61
CA ALA A 259 -128.32 22.81 71.94
C ALA A 259 -127.03 22.44 71.19
N GLU A 260 -125.90 22.76 71.83
CA GLU A 260 -124.66 22.00 71.71
C GLU A 260 -124.97 20.49 71.77
N ILE A 261 -124.68 19.77 70.69
CA ILE A 261 -124.49 18.32 70.72
C ILE A 261 -123.05 18.04 70.32
N LYS A 262 -122.23 17.80 71.35
CA LYS A 262 -121.02 17.00 71.28
C LYS A 262 -121.41 15.52 71.16
N SER A 263 -120.84 14.85 70.17
CA SER A 263 -120.61 13.39 70.10
C SER A 263 -119.39 13.26 69.17
N GLU A 264 -118.16 13.04 69.61
CA GLU A 264 -117.60 11.88 70.32
C GLU A 264 -118.08 10.53 69.78
N SER A 265 -117.22 9.91 68.96
CA SER A 265 -116.80 8.50 68.92
C SER A 265 -115.83 8.39 67.72
N GLU A 266 -114.52 8.19 67.91
CA GLU A 266 -113.85 6.88 68.15
C GLU A 266 -114.19 5.88 67.03
N GLN A 267 -113.31 5.05 66.47
CA GLN A 267 -111.95 4.60 66.76
C GLN A 267 -111.62 3.63 65.59
N THR A 268 -110.33 3.48 65.25
CA THR A 268 -109.66 2.23 64.80
C THR A 268 -110.15 1.52 63.52
N GLU A 269 -109.33 0.99 62.61
CA GLU A 269 -108.32 -0.08 62.67
C GLU A 269 -107.58 0.00 61.30
N GLN A 270 -106.26 0.06 61.19
CA GLN A 270 -105.30 -1.05 61.22
C GLN A 270 -105.52 -2.19 60.20
N VAL A 271 -104.38 -2.83 59.87
CA VAL A 271 -104.15 -4.07 59.11
C VAL A 271 -103.83 -3.81 57.62
N GLU A 272 -102.56 -3.70 57.23
CA GLU A 272 -101.48 -4.72 57.12
C GLU A 272 -101.46 -5.51 55.80
N VAL A 273 -100.30 -5.42 55.14
CA VAL A 273 -99.50 -6.53 54.56
C VAL A 273 -99.98 -7.13 53.23
N HIS A 274 -99.17 -7.01 52.17
CA HIS A 274 -98.20 -8.07 51.80
C HIS A 274 -97.25 -7.64 50.66
N THR A 275 -96.00 -8.05 50.85
CA THR A 275 -94.83 -8.05 49.94
C THR A 275 -95.00 -8.97 48.72
N VAL A 276 -94.46 -8.57 47.56
CA VAL A 276 -93.70 -9.32 46.49
C VAL A 276 -93.31 -8.19 45.49
N GLY A 277 -92.07 -7.88 45.09
CA GLY A 277 -90.93 -8.71 44.72
C GLY A 277 -90.78 -8.67 43.18
N ASP A 278 -89.93 -7.76 42.65
CA ASP A 278 -89.29 -7.86 41.32
C ASP A 278 -88.31 -6.66 41.18
N GLU A 279 -87.03 -6.78 41.54
CA GLU A 279 -85.92 -7.26 40.70
C GLU A 279 -85.94 -6.71 39.26
N GLY A 280 -85.13 -5.68 38.99
CA GLY A 280 -85.11 -5.06 37.67
C GLY A 280 -84.09 -3.95 37.44
N ASN A 281 -82.85 -4.17 37.88
CA ASN A 281 -81.63 -3.73 37.19
C ASN A 281 -81.52 -2.24 36.76
N VAL A 282 -81.10 -1.36 37.67
CA VAL A 282 -80.42 -0.11 37.31
C VAL A 282 -78.93 -0.42 37.14
N SER A 283 -78.55 -0.91 35.96
CA SER A 283 -77.15 -0.94 35.55
C SER A 283 -76.81 0.38 34.88
N ARG A 284 -76.17 1.24 35.66
CA ARG A 284 -75.25 2.27 35.22
C ARG A 284 -74.28 1.63 34.21
N ALA A 285 -74.41 1.97 32.93
CA ALA A 285 -73.42 1.62 31.93
C ALA A 285 -72.14 2.39 32.27
N GLU A 286 -71.23 1.70 32.96
CA GLU A 286 -69.84 2.08 33.01
C GLU A 286 -69.30 2.01 31.58
N ALA A 287 -68.68 3.11 31.14
CA ALA A 287 -67.89 3.15 29.94
C ALA A 287 -66.67 2.25 30.16
N GLU A 288 -66.79 0.97 29.75
CA GLU A 288 -65.64 0.10 29.53
C GLU A 288 -64.96 0.57 28.25
N PHE A 289 -63.97 1.43 28.44
CA PHE A 289 -62.97 1.76 27.43
C PHE A 289 -62.04 0.56 27.29
N GLU A 290 -62.34 -0.34 26.36
CA GLU A 290 -61.56 -1.53 26.07
C GLU A 290 -60.30 -1.12 25.28
N THR A 291 -59.25 -0.68 25.97
CA THR A 291 -57.90 -0.61 25.41
C THR A 291 -57.34 -2.03 25.35
N THR A 292 -57.63 -2.74 24.28
CA THR A 292 -56.92 -3.98 23.93
C THR A 292 -55.65 -3.65 23.16
N SER A 293 -54.54 -4.14 23.71
CA SER A 293 -53.38 -4.64 22.98
C SER A 293 -52.53 -3.64 22.18
N ALA A 294 -51.77 -2.81 22.90
CA ALA A 294 -50.42 -2.49 22.48
C ALA A 294 -49.45 -3.44 23.20
N SER A 295 -49.24 -4.61 22.61
CA SER A 295 -48.08 -5.45 22.90
C SER A 295 -46.86 -4.76 22.29
N ALA A 296 -46.31 -3.78 23.00
CA ALA A 296 -44.95 -3.33 22.75
C ALA A 296 -44.03 -4.43 23.25
N GLU A 297 -43.58 -5.29 22.34
CA GLU A 297 -42.43 -6.14 22.59
C GLU A 297 -41.24 -5.22 22.88
N SER A 298 -40.88 -5.19 24.16
CA SER A 298 -39.62 -4.63 24.64
C SER A 298 -38.51 -5.41 23.96
N ILE A 299 -37.84 -4.73 23.04
CA ILE A 299 -36.58 -5.12 22.42
C ILE A 299 -35.64 -5.60 23.53
N THR A 300 -35.35 -6.88 23.53
CA THR A 300 -34.22 -7.45 24.25
C THR A 300 -32.96 -6.91 23.59
N GLU A 301 -32.18 -6.12 24.32
CA GLU A 301 -30.79 -5.84 23.98
C GLU A 301 -29.99 -7.12 24.19
N ASP A 302 -30.09 -8.04 23.23
CA ASP A 302 -29.12 -9.13 23.05
C ASP A 302 -27.93 -8.57 22.26
N ASP A 303 -26.93 -8.12 23.02
CA ASP A 303 -25.55 -8.55 22.94
C ASP A 303 -25.15 -9.33 21.66
N ILE A 304 -24.95 -8.61 20.54
CA ILE A 304 -24.09 -9.07 19.45
C ILE A 304 -22.66 -8.65 19.78
N SER A 305 -21.98 -9.59 20.40
CA SER A 305 -20.53 -9.65 20.50
C SER A 305 -19.94 -9.72 19.09
N THR A 306 -19.45 -8.59 18.59
CA THR A 306 -18.63 -8.50 17.38
C THR A 306 -17.36 -9.31 17.59
N SER A 307 -17.36 -10.51 17.04
CA SER A 307 -16.21 -11.42 17.00
C SER A 307 -15.56 -11.33 15.61
N GLU A 308 -14.25 -11.10 15.65
CA GLU A 308 -13.25 -11.56 14.69
C GLU A 308 -13.26 -10.93 13.30
N ASP A 309 -12.86 -9.66 13.26
CA ASP A 309 -12.12 -9.11 12.11
C ASP A 309 -10.70 -9.72 12.13
N THR A 310 -10.50 -10.75 11.30
CA THR A 310 -9.22 -11.42 11.09
C THR A 310 -8.54 -10.80 9.88
N THR A 311 -7.88 -9.66 10.07
CA THR A 311 -6.81 -9.23 9.17
C THR A 311 -5.51 -9.87 9.65
N GLU A 312 -5.08 -10.92 8.96
CA GLU A 312 -3.72 -11.47 9.04
C GLU A 312 -2.72 -10.41 8.55
N ASN A 313 -2.24 -9.57 9.48
CA ASN A 313 -0.93 -8.96 9.34
C ASN A 313 0.08 -9.96 9.91
N ILE A 314 0.73 -10.68 9.01
CA ILE A 314 2.02 -11.29 9.29
C ILE A 314 3.03 -10.15 9.36
N ASP A 315 3.46 -9.79 10.56
CA ASP A 315 4.82 -9.27 10.71
C ASP A 315 5.44 -9.76 12.01
N ILE A 316 6.64 -10.27 11.84
CA ILE A 316 7.35 -11.17 12.74
C ILE A 316 7.98 -10.37 13.87
N ASP A 317 7.65 -10.77 15.09
CA ASP A 317 8.33 -10.35 16.31
C ASP A 317 9.74 -10.97 16.33
N ALA A 318 10.76 -10.12 16.22
CA ALA A 318 12.12 -10.45 16.60
C ALA A 318 12.60 -9.35 17.53
N GLU A 319 12.47 -9.61 18.83
CA GLU A 319 13.07 -8.82 19.89
C GLU A 319 14.57 -8.66 19.65
N SER A 320 15.01 -7.41 19.61
CA SER A 320 16.36 -7.08 20.05
C SER A 320 16.32 -5.70 20.72
N GLU A 321 16.33 -5.73 22.04
CA GLU A 321 16.77 -4.60 22.85
C GLU A 321 18.12 -4.12 22.33
N SER A 322 18.18 -2.88 21.84
CA SER A 322 19.42 -2.12 21.77
C SER A 322 19.10 -0.67 22.01
N ASP A 323 19.18 -0.32 23.29
CA ASP A 323 19.48 1.01 23.80
C ASP A 323 20.68 1.56 23.00
N THR A 324 20.44 2.52 22.11
CA THR A 324 21.54 3.25 21.45
C THR A 324 21.13 4.70 21.30
N THR A 325 21.63 5.45 22.27
CA THR A 325 21.83 6.90 22.26
C THR A 325 22.01 7.44 20.84
N THR A 326 21.17 8.42 20.50
CA THR A 326 21.41 9.40 19.44
C THR A 326 22.78 10.05 19.66
N ASP A 327 23.79 9.51 18.98
CA ASP A 327 25.11 10.11 18.85
C ASP A 327 25.26 10.53 17.38
N THR A 328 25.19 11.83 17.17
CA THR A 328 25.56 12.54 15.94
C THR A 328 26.95 12.11 15.51
N THR A 329 27.01 11.09 14.66
CA THR A 329 28.24 10.65 14.00
C THR A 329 28.26 11.28 12.61
N GLU A 330 29.12 12.29 12.45
CA GLU A 330 29.65 12.68 11.14
C GLU A 330 30.16 11.43 10.44
N LEU A 331 29.39 10.94 9.47
CA LEU A 331 29.83 9.93 8.53
C LEU A 331 30.77 10.62 7.55
N THR A 332 32.07 10.67 7.88
CA THR A 332 33.13 10.93 6.91
C THR A 332 33.23 9.73 5.99
N ILE A 333 32.30 9.65 5.04
CA ILE A 333 32.45 8.85 3.82
C ILE A 333 33.61 9.49 3.06
N ASP A 334 34.71 8.74 2.92
CA ASP A 334 35.88 9.11 2.11
C ASP A 334 35.43 9.45 0.70
N THR A 335 35.10 10.73 0.49
CA THR A 335 34.69 11.24 -0.80
C THR A 335 35.97 11.38 -1.61
N PRO A 336 36.11 10.68 -2.75
CA PRO A 336 37.31 10.78 -3.55
C PRO A 336 37.56 12.24 -3.94
N ASP A 337 38.83 12.68 -3.75
CA ASP A 337 39.29 14.06 -3.90
C ASP A 337 38.72 14.71 -5.18
N GLY A 338 37.92 15.78 -5.05
CA GLY A 338 37.30 16.48 -6.18
C GLY A 338 35.93 15.96 -6.64
N MET A 339 35.18 15.27 -5.78
CA MET A 339 33.77 14.90 -6.01
C MET A 339 32.86 15.36 -4.87
N VAL A 340 31.57 15.56 -5.19
CA VAL A 340 30.49 15.87 -4.24
C VAL A 340 29.50 14.70 -4.22
N THR A 341 28.94 14.40 -3.05
CA THR A 341 27.99 13.29 -2.88
C THR A 341 26.56 13.81 -2.93
N CYS A 342 25.73 13.27 -3.81
CA CYS A 342 24.30 13.58 -3.83
C CYS A 342 23.62 12.98 -2.59
N ARG A 343 22.94 13.79 -1.78
CA ARG A 343 22.27 13.32 -0.56
C ARG A 343 20.98 12.54 -0.80
N VAL A 344 20.45 12.59 -2.03
CA VAL A 344 19.25 11.81 -2.40
C VAL A 344 19.62 10.37 -2.78
N CYS A 345 20.65 10.18 -3.61
CA CYS A 345 21.03 8.84 -4.12
C CYS A 345 22.31 8.27 -3.52
N GLY A 346 23.11 9.06 -2.80
CA GLY A 346 24.38 8.63 -2.21
C GLY A 346 25.54 8.48 -3.20
N GLU A 347 25.36 8.78 -4.49
CA GLU A 347 26.40 8.66 -5.51
C GLU A 347 27.32 9.90 -5.57
N HIS A 348 28.56 9.70 -6.02
CA HIS A 348 29.58 10.73 -6.16
C HIS A 348 29.62 11.33 -7.56
N TYR A 349 29.64 12.66 -7.64
CA TYR A 349 29.64 13.43 -8.88
C TYR A 349 30.71 14.51 -8.88
N HIS A 350 31.22 14.89 -10.05
CA HIS A 350 32.07 16.09 -10.16
C HIS A 350 31.29 17.40 -9.99
N ALA A 351 29.99 17.37 -10.25
CA ALA A 351 29.06 18.46 -9.95
C ALA A 351 27.64 17.91 -9.91
N ILE A 352 26.86 18.28 -8.89
CA ILE A 352 25.42 18.06 -8.86
C ILE A 352 24.77 19.09 -9.78
N THR A 353 24.19 18.62 -10.87
CA THR A 353 23.56 19.48 -11.89
C THR A 353 22.04 19.36 -11.82
N GLU A 354 21.34 20.37 -12.32
CA GLU A 354 19.87 20.39 -12.35
C GLU A 354 19.24 19.18 -13.08
N PRO A 355 19.79 18.69 -14.22
CA PRO A 355 19.28 17.46 -14.86
C PRO A 355 19.34 16.22 -13.95
N HIS A 356 20.32 16.13 -13.06
CA HIS A 356 20.40 15.03 -12.10
C HIS A 356 19.37 15.19 -10.96
N LEU A 357 19.17 16.41 -10.45
CA LEU A 357 18.12 16.62 -9.43
C LEU A 357 16.71 16.41 -10.00
N GLN A 358 16.50 16.65 -11.29
CA GLN A 358 15.25 16.34 -11.98
C GLN A 358 14.93 14.85 -12.00
N THR A 359 15.92 13.94 -12.03
CA THR A 359 15.66 12.50 -11.90
C THR A 359 15.15 12.12 -10.50
N HIS A 360 15.38 12.99 -9.53
CA HIS A 360 14.83 12.90 -8.17
C HIS A 360 13.58 13.75 -7.95
N GLY A 361 13.04 14.37 -9.01
CA GLY A 361 11.86 15.23 -8.92
C GLY A 361 12.09 16.54 -8.16
N MET A 362 13.35 16.98 -8.01
CA MET A 362 13.71 18.18 -7.25
C MET A 362 14.39 19.23 -8.13
N SER A 363 14.19 20.51 -7.82
CA SER A 363 15.03 21.59 -8.34
C SER A 363 16.26 21.83 -7.46
N ILE A 364 17.23 22.62 -7.94
CA ILE A 364 18.38 23.06 -7.12
C ILE A 364 17.91 23.81 -5.86
N GLN A 365 16.83 24.58 -5.98
CA GLN A 365 16.27 25.36 -4.86
C GLN A 365 15.64 24.43 -3.83
N ASP A 366 14.89 23.42 -4.27
CA ASP A 366 14.27 22.43 -3.36
C ASP A 366 15.35 21.60 -2.67
N TYR A 367 16.40 21.23 -3.39
CA TYR A 367 17.54 20.48 -2.83
C TYR A 367 18.28 21.28 -1.75
N ARG A 368 18.50 22.58 -1.96
CA ARG A 368 19.10 23.47 -0.94
C ARG A 368 18.15 23.76 0.22
N ALA A 369 16.84 23.83 -0.02
CA ALA A 369 15.86 24.01 1.03
C ALA A 369 15.79 22.78 1.97
N GLU A 370 15.91 21.58 1.41
CA GLU A 370 15.82 20.33 2.16
C GLU A 370 17.13 19.99 2.90
N TYR A 371 18.28 20.15 2.23
CA TYR A 371 19.57 19.67 2.77
C TYR A 371 20.48 20.79 3.32
N GLY A 372 20.09 22.05 3.16
CA GLY A 372 20.83 23.24 3.62
C GLY A 372 21.34 24.10 2.46
N GLU A 373 21.31 25.43 2.65
CA GLU A 373 21.72 26.39 1.61
C GLU A 373 23.23 26.29 1.27
N ASP A 374 24.01 25.78 2.22
CA ASP A 374 25.46 25.59 2.15
C ASP A 374 25.87 24.21 1.61
N VAL A 375 24.95 23.40 1.07
CA VAL A 375 25.31 22.09 0.50
C VAL A 375 26.13 22.29 -0.78
N PRO A 376 27.37 21.75 -0.85
CA PRO A 376 28.24 21.93 -2.00
C PRO A 376 27.66 21.19 -3.21
N LEU A 377 27.41 21.94 -4.29
CA LEU A 377 26.99 21.37 -5.57
C LEU A 377 28.20 21.11 -6.48
N ARG A 378 29.35 21.69 -6.13
CA ARG A 378 30.65 21.51 -6.78
C ARG A 378 31.74 21.38 -5.72
N PRO A 379 32.84 20.68 -6.03
CA PRO A 379 33.99 20.57 -5.12
C PRO A 379 34.57 21.93 -4.71
N ASP A 380 34.49 22.93 -5.59
CA ASP A 380 34.97 24.28 -5.34
C ASP A 380 34.01 25.13 -4.46
N ASP A 381 32.79 24.64 -4.18
CA ASP A 381 31.81 25.35 -3.35
C ASP A 381 32.10 25.18 -1.85
N GLU A 382 33.02 24.28 -1.46
CA GLU A 382 33.32 23.99 -0.04
C GLU A 382 34.16 25.07 0.69
N ILE A 383 34.59 26.16 0.04
CA ILE A 383 35.36 27.21 0.73
C ILE A 383 34.98 28.62 0.23
N GLN A 384 34.15 29.32 1.02
CA GLN A 384 34.34 30.74 1.29
C GLN A 384 33.80 31.19 2.65
#